data_AF-A0A6P0DXA6-F1
#
_entry.id   AF-A0A6P0DXA6-F1
#
_cell.length_a   1.000
_cell.length_b   1.000
_cell.length_c   1.000
_cell.angle_alpha   90.00
_cell.angle_beta   90.00
_cell.angle_gamma   90.00
#
_symmetry.space_group_name_H-M   'P 1'
#
loop_
_entity.id
_entity.type
_entity.pdbx_description
1 polymer ?
#
loop_
_entity_poly.entity_id
_entity_poly.type
_entity_poly.pdbx_seq_one_letter_code
_entity_poly.pdbx_strand_id
1 'polypeptide(L)'
;SDVTLLPRYWNGGQRIHVVGKGISKFHAIYWPAILLSAGLPPPSSILVHGYVTVDGRKIGKSAGNGIDPEGIIQSYETPDALRYYLLRHIRSGDDGDFSAERLEAAWSGELAGQHGSLANRVLALLSTSFNG
;
A
#
# COMPACT_ATOMS: atom_id res chain seq x y z
N SER A 1 14.42 -26.75 -2.16
CA SER A 1 13.26 -27.19 -2.95
C SER A 1 12.02 -26.67 -2.26
N ASP A 2 11.20 -25.89 -2.97
CA ASP A 2 9.98 -25.21 -2.51
C ASP A 2 8.95 -26.18 -1.86
N VAL A 3 9.04 -27.47 -2.20
CA VAL A 3 8.14 -28.53 -1.72
C VAL A 3 8.15 -28.69 -0.20
N THR A 4 9.27 -28.38 0.48
CA THR A 4 9.34 -28.50 1.95
C THR A 4 8.60 -27.37 2.67
N LEU A 5 8.35 -26.24 2.00
CA LEU A 5 7.67 -25.08 2.56
C LEU A 5 6.15 -25.12 2.34
N LEU A 6 5.70 -25.92 1.36
CA LEU A 6 4.28 -26.04 1.00
C LEU A 6 3.38 -26.42 2.17
N PRO A 7 3.70 -27.43 3.02
CA PRO A 7 2.86 -27.75 4.18
C PRO A 7 2.74 -26.58 5.16
N ARG A 8 3.82 -25.82 5.36
CA ARG A 8 3.87 -24.71 6.32
C ARG A 8 3.02 -23.53 5.85
N TYR A 9 3.24 -23.03 4.63
CA TYR A 9 2.60 -21.81 4.17
C TYR A 9 1.26 -22.06 3.48
N TRP A 10 1.14 -23.15 2.73
CA TRP A 10 -0.06 -23.43 1.95
C TRP A 10 -1.10 -24.16 2.77
N ASN A 11 -0.74 -25.22 3.50
CA ASN A 11 -1.70 -26.03 4.26
C ASN A 11 -1.95 -25.49 5.67
N GLY A 12 -0.90 -25.09 6.38
CA GLY A 12 -0.98 -24.61 7.77
C GLY A 12 -1.03 -23.10 7.95
N GLY A 13 -0.72 -22.32 6.91
CA GLY A 13 -0.62 -20.86 6.98
C GLY A 13 -1.93 -20.13 6.71
N GLN A 14 -1.94 -18.81 6.98
CA GLN A 14 -2.97 -17.92 6.47
C GLN A 14 -2.63 -17.47 5.04
N ARG A 15 -3.59 -17.60 4.12
CA ARG A 15 -3.47 -17.22 2.71
C ARG A 15 -4.28 -15.95 2.46
N ILE A 16 -3.68 -14.79 2.71
CA ILE A 16 -4.33 -13.49 2.54
C ILE A 16 -4.04 -12.96 1.15
N HIS A 17 -5.08 -12.68 0.38
CA HIS A 17 -4.97 -12.10 -0.96
C HIS A 17 -5.32 -10.61 -0.90
N VAL A 18 -4.35 -9.73 -1.13
CA VAL A 18 -4.60 -8.29 -1.29
C VAL A 18 -4.65 -8.00 -2.80
N VAL A 19 -5.83 -7.62 -3.30
CA VAL A 19 -6.07 -7.52 -4.75
C VAL A 19 -6.91 -6.32 -5.12
N GLY A 20 -6.67 -5.78 -6.31
CA GLY A 20 -7.54 -4.74 -6.88
C GLY A 20 -8.89 -5.30 -7.30
N LYS A 21 -9.95 -4.48 -7.21
CA LYS A 21 -11.33 -4.86 -7.55
C LYS A 21 -11.50 -5.46 -8.95
N GLY A 22 -10.63 -5.10 -9.89
CA GLY A 22 -10.62 -5.60 -11.26
C GLY A 22 -10.36 -7.10 -11.43
N ILE A 23 -9.71 -7.74 -10.46
CA ILE A 23 -9.41 -9.18 -10.50
C ILE A 23 -10.12 -9.96 -9.37
N SER A 24 -11.00 -9.30 -8.61
CA SER A 24 -11.72 -9.89 -7.48
C SER A 24 -12.45 -11.19 -7.85
N LYS A 25 -13.14 -11.22 -8.99
CA LYS A 25 -13.83 -12.42 -9.50
C LYS A 25 -12.89 -13.62 -9.67
N PHE A 26 -11.67 -13.39 -10.15
CA PHE A 26 -10.69 -14.45 -10.28
C PHE A 26 -10.27 -14.99 -8.91
N HIS A 27 -9.94 -14.11 -7.97
CA HIS A 27 -9.47 -14.53 -6.65
C HIS A 27 -10.58 -15.09 -5.74
N ALA A 28 -11.85 -14.73 -5.98
CA ALA A 28 -12.98 -15.15 -5.17
C ALA A 28 -13.78 -16.33 -5.73
N ILE A 29 -13.67 -16.62 -7.04
CA ILE A 29 -14.46 -17.69 -7.69
C ILE A 29 -13.53 -18.69 -8.39
N TYR A 30 -12.83 -18.25 -9.44
CA TYR A 30 -12.09 -19.17 -10.30
C TYR A 30 -10.91 -19.81 -9.57
N TRP A 31 -10.12 -19.01 -8.85
CA TRP A 31 -8.95 -19.51 -8.15
C TRP A 31 -9.31 -20.46 -7.00
N PRO A 32 -10.28 -20.16 -6.11
CA PRO A 32 -10.74 -21.12 -5.12
C PRO A 32 -11.26 -22.43 -5.75
N ALA A 33 -12.00 -22.36 -6.86
CA ALA A 33 -12.48 -23.56 -7.55
C ALA A 33 -11.32 -24.44 -8.07
N ILE A 34 -10.30 -23.83 -8.66
CA ILE A 34 -9.09 -24.54 -9.12
C ILE A 34 -8.39 -25.21 -7.93
N LEU A 35 -8.20 -24.50 -6.82
CA LEU A 35 -7.54 -25.04 -5.63
C LEU A 35 -8.31 -26.23 -5.03
N LEU A 36 -9.63 -26.08 -4.88
CA LEU A 36 -10.47 -27.15 -4.38
C LEU A 36 -10.46 -28.37 -5.30
N SER A 37 -10.40 -28.18 -6.63
CA SER A 37 -10.27 -29.30 -7.59
C SER A 37 -8.94 -30.05 -7.45
N ALA A 38 -7.89 -29.40 -6.95
CA ALA A 38 -6.58 -29.97 -6.68
C ALA A 38 -6.43 -30.48 -5.23
N GLY A 39 -7.49 -30.46 -4.41
CA GLY A 39 -7.44 -30.84 -3.00
C GLY A 39 -6.65 -29.86 -2.11
N LEU A 40 -6.48 -28.62 -2.56
CA LEU A 40 -5.75 -27.57 -1.85
C LEU A 40 -6.70 -26.59 -1.15
N PRO A 41 -6.29 -26.01 -0.02
CA PRO A 41 -7.12 -25.06 0.71
C PRO A 41 -7.27 -23.73 -0.06
N PRO A 42 -8.47 -23.12 -0.09
CA PRO A 42 -8.69 -21.82 -0.70
C PRO A 42 -8.07 -20.68 0.16
N PRO A 43 -8.05 -19.43 -0.36
CA PRO A 43 -7.58 -18.27 0.40
C PRO A 43 -8.31 -18.12 1.74
N SER A 44 -7.59 -17.75 2.79
CA SER A 44 -8.17 -17.52 4.12
C SER A 44 -8.95 -16.21 4.17
N SER A 45 -8.51 -15.21 3.42
CA SER A 45 -9.15 -13.90 3.32
C SER A 45 -8.79 -13.25 1.99
N ILE A 46 -9.72 -12.45 1.46
CA ILE A 46 -9.50 -11.65 0.25
C ILE A 46 -9.79 -10.20 0.61
N LEU A 47 -8.74 -9.39 0.66
CA LEU A 47 -8.80 -7.96 0.87
C LEU A 47 -8.84 -7.28 -0.49
N VAL A 48 -10.01 -6.74 -0.84
CA VAL A 48 -10.22 -6.10 -2.14
C VAL A 48 -10.06 -4.59 -1.98
N HIS A 49 -9.22 -3.99 -2.80
CA HIS A 49 -9.06 -2.55 -2.86
C HIS A 49 -9.53 -1.91 -4.16
N GLY A 50 -9.91 -0.63 -4.10
CA GLY A 50 -10.26 0.18 -5.26
C GLY A 50 -9.06 0.46 -6.18
N TYR A 51 -9.33 1.12 -7.31
CA TYR A 51 -8.28 1.63 -8.19
C TYR A 51 -7.71 2.93 -7.66
N VAL A 52 -6.44 3.17 -7.98
CA VAL A 52 -5.87 4.51 -7.93
C VAL A 52 -6.11 5.18 -9.28
N THR A 53 -6.72 6.35 -9.27
CA THR A 53 -6.98 7.19 -10.44
C THR A 53 -6.13 8.46 -10.42
N VAL A 54 -6.06 9.16 -11.54
CA VAL A 54 -5.52 10.52 -11.67
C VAL A 54 -6.54 11.33 -12.45
N ASP A 55 -6.97 12.46 -11.88
CA ASP A 55 -8.05 13.29 -12.42
C ASP A 55 -9.31 12.46 -12.73
N GLY A 56 -9.64 11.52 -11.84
CA GLY A 56 -10.77 10.59 -11.98
C GLY A 56 -10.61 9.54 -13.09
N ARG A 57 -9.47 9.49 -13.77
CA ARG A 57 -9.18 8.53 -14.85
C ARG A 57 -8.28 7.42 -14.33
N LYS A 58 -8.59 6.17 -14.68
CA LYS A 58 -7.72 5.03 -14.39
C LYS A 58 -6.31 5.28 -14.94
N ILE A 59 -5.29 5.02 -14.13
CA ILE A 59 -3.90 5.13 -14.54
C ILE A 59 -3.63 4.11 -15.65
N GLY A 60 -3.06 4.58 -16.77
CA GLY A 60 -2.67 3.72 -17.87
C GLY A 60 -1.57 4.33 -18.71
N LYS A 61 -0.56 3.52 -19.07
CA LYS A 61 0.56 3.95 -19.93
C LYS A 61 0.07 4.53 -21.27
N SER A 62 -1.01 3.97 -21.84
CA SER A 62 -1.60 4.44 -23.09
C SER A 62 -2.44 5.72 -22.95
N ALA A 63 -2.87 6.06 -21.74
CA ALA A 63 -3.70 7.25 -21.48
C ALA A 63 -2.87 8.50 -21.16
N GLY A 64 -1.54 8.38 -21.10
CA GLY A 64 -0.63 9.49 -20.80
C GLY A 64 -0.64 9.98 -19.35
N ASN A 65 -1.51 9.41 -18.50
CA ASN A 65 -1.63 9.73 -17.07
C ASN A 65 -0.87 8.74 -16.17
N GLY A 66 0.19 8.14 -16.71
CA GLY A 66 1.03 7.22 -15.97
C GLY A 66 1.73 7.94 -14.83
N ILE A 67 1.55 7.47 -13.60
CA ILE A 67 2.39 7.85 -12.47
C ILE A 67 3.56 6.89 -12.41
N ASP A 68 4.77 7.43 -12.31
CA ASP A 68 5.96 6.66 -11.96
C ASP A 68 6.22 6.72 -10.45
N PRO A 69 5.96 5.62 -9.70
CA PRO A 69 6.21 5.59 -8.27
C PRO A 69 7.68 5.81 -7.93
N GLU A 70 8.59 5.32 -8.77
CA GLU A 70 10.03 5.41 -8.52
C GLU A 70 10.50 6.87 -8.62
N GLY A 71 10.09 7.60 -9.66
CA GLY A 71 10.34 9.04 -9.79
C GLY A 71 9.79 9.86 -8.62
N ILE A 72 8.63 9.50 -8.07
CA ILE A 72 8.09 10.15 -6.85
C ILE A 72 9.01 9.86 -5.66
N ILE A 73 9.36 8.60 -5.42
CA ILE A 73 10.23 8.21 -4.29
C ILE A 73 11.56 8.96 -4.34
N GLN A 74 12.15 9.08 -5.53
CA GLN A 74 13.39 9.81 -5.74
C GLN A 74 13.25 11.31 -5.45
N SER A 75 12.12 11.93 -5.82
CA SER A 75 11.87 13.35 -5.59
C SER A 75 11.76 13.71 -4.10
N TYR A 76 11.28 12.79 -3.27
CA TYR A 76 11.18 12.97 -1.82
C TYR A 76 12.35 12.33 -1.04
N GLU A 77 13.29 11.69 -1.73
CA GLU A 77 14.42 10.93 -1.14
C GLU A 77 14.00 9.80 -0.17
N THR A 78 12.69 9.49 -0.06
CA THR A 78 12.15 8.44 0.80
C THR A 78 10.84 7.87 0.24
N PRO A 79 10.60 6.55 0.37
CA PRO A 79 9.30 5.95 0.04
C PRO A 79 8.19 6.32 1.01
N ASP A 80 8.52 6.89 2.17
CA ASP A 80 7.55 7.13 3.23
C ASP A 80 6.54 8.21 2.88
N ALA A 81 6.91 9.21 2.06
CA ALA A 81 5.98 10.20 1.54
C ALA A 81 4.82 9.54 0.77
N LEU A 82 5.17 8.67 -0.19
CA LEU A 82 4.19 7.96 -1.01
C LEU A 82 3.38 6.95 -0.18
N ARG A 83 4.03 6.18 0.70
CA ARG A 83 3.34 5.21 1.58
C ARG A 83 2.35 5.90 2.50
N TYR A 84 2.76 6.97 3.16
CA TYR A 84 1.91 7.74 4.05
C TYR A 84 0.69 8.27 3.30
N TYR A 85 0.92 8.90 2.14
CA TYR A 85 -0.15 9.43 1.31
C TYR A 85 -1.15 8.36 0.89
N LEU A 86 -0.68 7.24 0.35
CA LEU A 86 -1.55 6.15 -0.09
C LEU A 86 -2.36 5.56 1.09
N LEU A 87 -1.74 5.35 2.24
CA LEU A 87 -2.42 4.76 3.40
C LEU A 87 -3.40 5.72 4.08
N ARG A 88 -3.11 7.03 4.06
CA ARG A 88 -3.90 8.05 4.76
C ARG A 88 -5.01 8.64 3.89
N HIS A 89 -4.75 8.85 2.60
CA HIS A 89 -5.59 9.67 1.73
C HIS A 89 -6.26 8.92 0.58
N ILE A 90 -5.80 7.71 0.24
CA ILE A 90 -6.44 6.83 -0.74
C ILE A 90 -7.23 5.78 0.03
N ARG A 91 -8.57 5.83 -0.04
CA ARG A 91 -9.43 4.88 0.66
C ARG A 91 -9.23 3.49 0.09
N SER A 92 -9.14 2.48 0.95
CA SER A 92 -8.94 1.11 0.48
C SER A 92 -10.20 0.53 -0.17
N GLY A 93 -11.42 0.89 0.25
CA GLY A 93 -12.66 0.27 -0.27
C GLY A 93 -13.19 0.85 -1.59
N ASP A 94 -12.99 2.14 -1.82
CA ASP A 94 -13.46 2.86 -3.01
C ASP A 94 -12.28 3.21 -3.94
N ASP A 95 -12.57 3.70 -5.14
CA ASP A 95 -11.51 4.28 -5.97
C ASP A 95 -10.98 5.55 -5.31
N GLY A 96 -9.66 5.68 -5.27
CA GLY A 96 -8.98 6.84 -4.69
C GLY A 96 -8.25 7.62 -5.77
N ASP A 97 -8.46 8.92 -5.79
CA ASP A 97 -7.83 9.80 -6.76
C ASP A 97 -6.51 10.35 -6.22
N PHE A 98 -5.44 10.13 -7.00
CA PHE A 98 -4.12 10.65 -6.74
C PHE A 98 -4.03 12.09 -7.23
N SER A 99 -3.44 12.96 -6.40
CA SER A 99 -3.05 14.33 -6.76
C SER A 99 -1.67 14.59 -6.20
N ALA A 100 -0.79 15.16 -7.04
CA ALA A 100 0.56 15.54 -6.63
C ALA A 100 0.52 16.67 -5.59
N GLU A 101 -0.44 17.58 -5.70
CA GLU A 101 -0.65 18.69 -4.76
C GLU A 101 -1.05 18.16 -3.38
N ARG A 102 -1.94 17.15 -3.32
CA ARG A 102 -2.32 16.52 -2.07
C ARG A 102 -1.21 15.67 -1.47
N LEU A 103 -0.38 15.04 -2.30
CA LEU A 103 0.82 14.34 -1.86
C LEU A 103 1.80 15.32 -1.21
N GLU A 104 2.07 16.45 -1.85
CA GLU A 104 2.96 17.49 -1.31
C GLU A 104 2.43 18.06 0.01
N ALA A 105 1.13 18.32 0.08
CA ALA A 105 0.49 18.80 1.31
C ALA A 105 0.61 17.77 2.45
N ALA A 106 0.42 16.48 2.17
CA ALA A 106 0.58 15.42 3.15
C ALA A 106 2.04 15.26 3.62
N TRP A 107 3.00 15.37 2.69
CA TRP A 107 4.42 15.31 3.02
C TRP A 107 4.85 16.50 3.88
N SER A 108 4.70 17.72 3.37
CA SER A 108 5.20 18.93 4.01
C SER A 108 4.41 19.29 5.27
N GLY A 109 3.08 19.15 5.24
CA GLY A 109 2.17 19.60 6.29
C GLY A 109 1.90 18.57 7.39
N GLU A 110 2.03 17.28 7.11
CA GLU A 110 1.71 16.21 8.08
C GLU A 110 2.96 15.42 8.47
N LEU A 111 3.66 14.83 7.49
CA LEU A 111 4.76 13.93 7.80
C LEU A 111 6.03 14.69 8.22
N ALA A 112 6.62 15.48 7.32
CA ALA A 112 7.83 16.26 7.61
C ALA A 112 7.56 17.36 8.65
N GLY A 113 6.45 18.09 8.51
CA GLY A 113 6.10 19.20 9.38
C GLY A 113 5.73 18.78 10.81
N GLN A 114 4.71 17.95 10.99
CA GLN A 114 4.20 17.65 12.33
C GLN A 114 5.03 16.58 13.05
N HIS A 115 5.41 15.50 12.39
CA HIS A 115 6.22 14.46 13.04
C HIS A 115 7.68 14.92 13.23
N GLY A 116 8.25 15.65 12.27
CA GLY A 116 9.60 16.22 12.40
C GLY A 116 9.67 17.26 13.53
N SER A 117 8.68 18.15 13.65
CA SER A 117 8.65 19.13 14.75
C SER A 117 8.41 18.49 16.11
N LEU A 118 7.65 17.40 16.19
CA LEU A 118 7.47 16.65 17.43
C LEU A 118 8.76 15.94 17.85
N ALA A 119 9.41 15.22 16.93
CA ALA A 119 10.66 14.52 17.19
C ALA A 119 11.78 15.49 17.62
N ASN A 120 11.93 16.62 16.93
CA ASN A 120 12.90 17.65 17.29
C ASN A 120 12.64 18.24 18.68
N ARG A 121 11.37 18.45 19.06
CA ARG A 121 11.03 18.95 20.40
C ARG A 121 11.35 17.93 21.49
N VAL A 122 11.09 16.65 21.25
CA VAL A 122 11.44 15.57 22.21
C VAL A 122 12.95 15.42 22.34
N LEU A 123 13.69 15.42 21.22
CA LEU A 123 15.16 15.35 21.24
C LEU A 123 15.79 16.56 21.93
N ALA A 124 15.26 17.77 21.70
CA ALA A 124 15.71 18.97 22.40
C ALA A 124 15.43 18.91 23.91
N LEU A 125 14.29 18.35 24.33
CA LEU A 125 13.99 18.13 25.74
C LEU A 125 14.95 17.11 26.37
N LEU A 126 15.25 16.00 25.69
CA LEU A 126 16.19 15.00 26.19
C LEU A 126 17.61 15.56 26.33
N SER A 127 18.10 16.27 25.31
CA SER A 127 19.43 16.88 25.34
C SER A 127 19.56 17.97 26.40
N THR A 128 18.51 18.76 26.62
CA THR A 128 18.54 19.89 27.57
C THR A 128 18.28 19.45 29.01
N SER A 129 17.43 18.44 29.23
CA SER A 129 17.01 18.02 30.57
C SER A 129 17.73 16.78 31.12
N PHE A 130 18.38 15.97 30.27
CA PHE A 130 18.96 14.69 30.69
C PHE A 130 20.42 14.46 30.27
N ASN A 131 21.14 15.49 29.79
CA ASN A 131 22.56 15.39 29.38
C ASN A 131 22.83 14.39 28.23
N GLY A 132 21.81 14.10 27.41
CA GLY A 132 21.87 13.14 26.31
C GLY A 132 20.87 12.01 26.51
#